data_AF-A0A3B8U790-F1
#
_entry.id   AF-A0A3B8U790-F1
#
_cell.length_a   1.000
_cell.length_b   1.000
_cell.length_c   1.000
_cell.angle_alpha   90.00
_cell.angle_beta   90.00
_cell.angle_gamma   90.00
#
_symmetry.space_group_name_H-M   'P 1'
#
loop_
_entity.id
_entity.type
_entity.pdbx_description
1 polymer ?
#
loop_
_entity_poly.entity_id
_entity_poly.type
_entity_poly.pdbx_seq_one_letter_code
_entity_poly.pdbx_strand_id
1 'polypeptide(L)'
;MVERIRSFLPDASITFLIRENLQEGFSLLSGVKTLIAPRWKRGEAYDVASTLHQLNVDPKQFDLIIEQPNPTYWVRWQLGTVVPKLQWKKEYDSLVEAFDLPSEYTYIGAHISSETSYGLWRNWPDERWRELLALLPDSAKLIVFGVGKSPLWDYPKDIDLRGKTTLFEMVSIIKHRCQHLVAPDSGVLSMIYYLDQVFPIQVVSLWADPNHGILKQNVRSPNPLLVHQPLLAENRDLSTLSAKKVADCLFPHQSPCRPWQNVFKKNFIRSEHLSVKTGCVILAGGQGTRLGSLLPKGMFAIGGKTLFERIVQKIPPRSPIAIMTSPTNHEETVQYFEKHQCFGKEVVFFQQSTLPLLDEKKRPFGIDGADGNGSFYRCFVASGICDAWARRGVKRTVIMPVDNPLADPLDPDLLSLHQTSCAEATIRCIERNSPEEAMGVLVDREGKIEILEYCDIDPKLLRQVEQDGSLTYRYAYTGLLCLDLSFIRRAASCDLPLHWVQKKVQHQGASHLLWKGE
;
A
#
# COMPACT_ATOMS: atom_id res chain seq x y z
N MET A 1 20.48 -23.16 13.99
CA MET A 1 21.24 -23.93 15.01
C MET A 1 20.32 -24.51 16.07
N VAL A 2 19.54 -23.67 16.78
CA VAL A 2 18.56 -24.11 17.81
C VAL A 2 17.64 -25.21 17.30
N GLU A 3 16.98 -24.98 16.16
CA GLU A 3 16.14 -25.98 15.48
C GLU A 3 16.86 -27.31 15.22
N ARG A 4 18.14 -27.26 14.82
CA ARG A 4 18.93 -28.47 14.56
C ARG A 4 19.16 -29.25 15.84
N ILE A 5 19.57 -28.58 16.91
CA ILE A 5 19.85 -29.24 18.18
C ILE A 5 18.57 -29.91 18.68
N ARG A 6 17.44 -29.20 18.60
CA ARG A 6 16.13 -29.71 19.01
C ARG A 6 15.57 -30.81 18.14
N SER A 7 15.95 -30.90 16.87
CA SER A 7 15.55 -32.04 16.03
C SER A 7 16.17 -33.36 16.50
N PHE A 8 17.30 -33.32 17.22
CA PHE A 8 17.92 -34.50 17.82
C PHE A 8 17.62 -34.62 19.33
N LEU A 9 17.51 -33.50 20.04
CA LEU A 9 17.29 -33.41 21.48
C LEU A 9 16.15 -32.39 21.76
N PRO A 10 14.87 -32.80 21.67
CA PRO A 10 13.72 -31.89 21.74
C PRO A 10 13.71 -30.99 22.99
N ASP A 11 14.08 -31.55 24.14
CA ASP A 11 14.06 -30.86 25.44
C ASP A 11 15.36 -30.12 25.76
N ALA A 12 16.27 -29.97 24.79
CA ALA A 12 17.55 -29.29 25.01
C ALA A 12 17.35 -27.82 25.46
N SER A 13 17.89 -27.52 26.64
CA SER A 13 18.02 -26.15 27.15
C SER A 13 19.28 -25.50 26.58
N ILE A 14 19.10 -24.54 25.67
CA ILE A 14 20.20 -23.90 24.93
C ILE A 14 20.49 -22.53 25.54
N THR A 15 21.76 -22.30 25.89
CA THR A 15 22.25 -21.01 26.40
C THR A 15 23.30 -20.44 25.47
N PHE A 16 23.15 -19.18 25.07
CA PHE A 16 24.14 -18.45 24.29
C PHE A 16 24.98 -17.54 25.18
N LEU A 17 26.30 -17.66 25.11
CA LEU A 17 27.23 -16.69 25.69
C LEU A 17 27.53 -15.62 24.63
N ILE A 18 27.13 -14.37 24.90
CA ILE A 18 27.14 -13.28 23.90
C ILE A 18 27.76 -12.00 24.45
N ARG A 19 28.25 -11.15 23.55
CA ARG A 19 28.59 -9.75 23.85
C ARG A 19 27.33 -8.94 24.17
N GLU A 20 27.47 -7.91 25.00
CA GLU A 20 26.37 -7.09 25.52
C GLU A 20 25.48 -6.47 24.43
N ASN A 21 26.07 -5.89 23.39
CA ASN A 21 25.33 -5.25 22.30
C ASN A 21 24.52 -6.22 21.40
N LEU A 22 24.60 -7.53 21.63
CA LEU A 22 23.72 -8.51 20.98
C LEU A 22 22.50 -8.89 21.82
N GLN A 23 22.44 -8.45 23.08
CA GLN A 23 21.40 -8.86 24.03
C GLN A 23 19.99 -8.63 23.49
N GLU A 24 19.71 -7.44 22.95
CA GLU A 24 18.39 -7.10 22.41
C GLU A 24 17.99 -8.04 21.26
N GLY A 25 18.90 -8.30 20.30
CA GLY A 25 18.64 -9.19 19.18
C GLY A 25 18.40 -10.64 19.61
N PHE A 26 19.16 -11.15 20.58
CA PHE A 26 18.96 -12.51 21.11
C PHE A 26 17.68 -12.64 21.94
N SER A 27 17.21 -11.58 22.58
CA SER A 27 15.95 -11.61 23.34
C SER A 27 14.71 -11.83 22.45
N LEU A 28 14.84 -11.61 21.14
CA LEU A 28 13.79 -11.92 20.15
C LEU A 28 13.75 -13.42 19.80
N LEU A 29 14.72 -14.23 20.23
CA LEU A 29 14.72 -15.67 20.00
C LEU A 29 13.90 -16.40 21.07
N SER A 30 12.97 -17.25 20.65
CA SER A 30 12.15 -18.04 21.57
C SER A 30 12.88 -19.24 22.14
N GLY A 31 12.72 -19.46 23.45
CA GLY A 31 13.17 -20.68 24.11
C GLY A 31 14.68 -20.83 24.19
N VAL A 32 15.44 -19.74 24.22
CA VAL A 32 16.88 -19.77 24.46
C VAL A 32 17.21 -18.90 25.67
N LYS A 33 18.27 -19.25 26.39
CA LYS A 33 18.84 -18.43 27.47
C LYS A 33 20.05 -17.67 26.94
N THR A 34 20.39 -16.56 27.58
CA THR A 34 21.58 -15.77 27.25
C THR A 34 22.40 -15.47 28.49
N LEU A 35 23.71 -15.64 28.39
CA LEU A 35 24.70 -15.11 29.33
C LEU A 35 25.44 -13.96 28.64
N ILE A 36 25.54 -12.83 29.32
CA ILE A 36 26.20 -11.64 28.78
C ILE A 36 27.64 -11.61 29.25
N ALA A 37 28.58 -11.54 28.32
CA ALA A 37 30.00 -11.40 28.57
C ALA A 37 30.40 -9.91 28.45
N PRO A 38 30.46 -9.15 29.55
CA PRO A 38 30.61 -7.70 29.51
C PRO A 38 31.98 -7.24 28.98
N ARG A 39 33.00 -8.11 29.04
CA ARG A 39 34.35 -7.82 28.56
C ARG A 39 34.59 -8.23 27.12
N TRP A 40 33.66 -8.93 26.47
CA TRP A 40 33.85 -9.39 25.10
C TRP A 40 33.73 -8.22 24.13
N LYS A 41 34.77 -8.05 23.31
CA LYS A 41 34.82 -7.04 22.26
C LYS A 41 34.96 -7.71 20.90
N ARG A 42 34.39 -7.07 19.88
CA ARG A 42 34.46 -7.56 18.50
C ARG A 42 35.92 -7.54 18.02
N GLY A 43 36.37 -8.65 17.42
CA GLY A 43 37.72 -8.77 16.86
C GLY A 43 38.82 -9.13 17.86
N GLU A 44 38.48 -9.19 19.15
CA GLU A 44 39.39 -9.64 20.20
C GLU A 44 39.18 -11.14 20.48
N ALA A 45 40.26 -11.83 20.89
CA ALA A 45 40.17 -13.21 21.33
C ALA A 45 39.36 -13.30 22.62
N TYR A 46 38.67 -14.42 22.81
CA TYR A 46 37.87 -14.68 24.01
C TYR A 46 38.20 -16.06 24.59
N ASP A 47 37.96 -16.22 25.88
CA ASP A 47 38.11 -17.48 26.59
C ASP A 47 36.82 -17.80 27.36
N VAL A 48 36.21 -18.94 27.04
CA VAL A 48 34.90 -19.32 27.59
C VAL A 48 35.01 -19.63 29.08
N ALA A 49 36.03 -20.37 29.50
CA ALA A 49 36.21 -20.79 30.90
C ALA A 49 36.38 -19.59 31.84
N SER A 50 37.27 -18.65 31.50
CA SER A 50 37.50 -17.41 32.23
C SER A 50 36.24 -16.54 32.27
N THR A 51 35.48 -16.48 31.17
CA THR A 51 34.22 -15.74 31.12
C THR A 51 33.17 -16.35 32.05
N LEU A 52 33.00 -17.67 32.04
CA LEU A 52 32.08 -18.36 32.95
C LEU A 52 32.47 -18.15 34.42
N HIS A 53 33.76 -18.23 34.74
CA HIS A 53 34.26 -17.94 36.09
C HIS A 53 33.94 -16.50 36.51
N GLN A 54 34.12 -15.51 35.63
CA GLN A 54 33.78 -14.11 35.92
C GLN A 54 32.28 -13.90 36.14
N LEU A 55 31.43 -14.66 35.47
CA LEU A 55 29.98 -14.63 35.64
C LEU A 55 29.49 -15.48 36.83
N ASN A 56 30.41 -16.11 37.56
CA ASN A 56 30.10 -17.04 38.65
C ASN A 56 29.17 -18.20 38.19
N VAL A 57 29.39 -18.70 36.98
CA VAL A 57 28.68 -19.83 36.39
C VAL A 57 29.60 -21.04 36.39
N ASP A 58 29.20 -22.12 37.06
CA ASP A 58 29.95 -23.38 37.04
C ASP A 58 29.81 -24.05 35.66
N PRO A 59 30.91 -24.30 34.91
CA PRO A 59 30.86 -24.99 33.63
C PRO A 59 30.18 -26.37 33.69
N LYS A 60 30.18 -27.04 34.85
CA LYS A 60 29.51 -28.34 35.04
C LYS A 60 27.98 -28.27 34.98
N GLN A 61 27.40 -27.08 34.95
CA GLN A 61 25.96 -26.90 34.72
C GLN A 61 25.55 -27.16 33.26
N PHE A 62 26.51 -27.31 32.35
CA PHE A 62 26.26 -27.58 30.94
C PHE A 62 26.75 -28.98 30.56
N ASP A 63 25.87 -29.78 29.93
CA ASP A 63 26.26 -31.10 29.41
C ASP A 63 27.22 -31.02 28.22
N LEU A 64 27.16 -29.92 27.46
CA LEU A 64 27.99 -29.64 26.29
C LEU A 64 28.24 -28.15 26.15
N ILE A 65 29.52 -27.77 26.06
CA ILE A 65 29.95 -26.41 25.70
C ILE A 65 30.54 -26.47 24.29
N ILE A 66 29.98 -25.64 23.40
CA ILE A 66 30.44 -25.55 22.01
C ILE A 66 31.22 -24.26 21.85
N GLU A 67 32.53 -24.39 21.81
CA GLU A 67 33.44 -23.27 21.53
C GLU A 67 33.54 -23.04 20.02
N GLN A 68 33.52 -21.77 19.60
CA GLN A 68 33.65 -21.37 18.20
C GLN A 68 32.70 -22.12 17.23
N PRO A 69 31.37 -22.10 17.46
CA PRO A 69 30.44 -22.71 16.51
C PRO A 69 30.65 -22.08 15.13
N ASN A 70 30.72 -22.90 14.08
CA ASN A 70 30.74 -22.41 12.69
C ASN A 70 29.32 -22.39 12.15
N PRO A 71 28.58 -21.28 12.31
CA PRO A 71 27.17 -21.23 11.92
C PRO A 71 27.01 -21.52 10.42
N THR A 72 27.91 -21.03 9.58
CA THR A 72 27.84 -21.20 8.11
C THR A 72 27.77 -22.67 7.70
N TYR A 73 28.61 -23.52 8.27
CA TYR A 73 28.60 -24.96 7.96
C TYR A 73 27.44 -25.68 8.67
N TRP A 74 27.23 -25.36 9.95
CA TRP A 74 26.29 -26.06 10.82
C TRP A 74 24.83 -25.86 10.41
N VAL A 75 24.54 -24.74 9.75
CA VAL A 75 23.20 -24.39 9.29
C VAL A 75 22.98 -24.61 7.80
N ARG A 76 23.96 -25.17 7.07
CA ARG A 76 23.86 -25.36 5.61
C ARG A 76 22.64 -26.19 5.18
N TRP A 77 22.26 -27.18 5.98
CA TRP A 77 21.09 -28.04 5.75
C TRP A 77 19.75 -27.27 5.82
N GLN A 78 19.72 -26.12 6.49
CA GLN A 78 18.50 -25.36 6.77
C GLN A 78 18.17 -24.35 5.66
N LEU A 79 19.08 -24.15 4.70
CA LEU A 79 18.90 -23.23 3.57
C LEU A 79 17.68 -23.68 2.75
N GLY A 80 16.77 -22.74 2.46
CA GLY A 80 15.54 -22.97 1.71
C GLY A 80 14.43 -23.71 2.47
N THR A 81 14.69 -24.19 3.69
CA THR A 81 13.74 -25.07 4.42
C THR A 81 13.27 -24.46 5.73
N VAL A 82 14.18 -23.93 6.54
CA VAL A 82 13.85 -23.36 7.85
C VAL A 82 13.68 -21.86 7.73
N VAL A 83 12.51 -21.35 8.15
CA VAL A 83 12.22 -19.92 8.22
C VAL A 83 12.62 -19.41 9.61
N PRO A 84 13.66 -18.56 9.75
CA PRO A 84 13.96 -17.90 11.00
C PRO A 84 12.80 -17.01 11.44
N LYS A 85 12.50 -17.00 12.74
CA LYS A 85 11.43 -16.22 13.34
C LYS A 85 11.96 -15.47 14.55
N LEU A 86 11.80 -14.15 14.52
CA LEU A 86 12.09 -13.25 15.62
C LEU A 86 10.77 -12.85 16.27
N GLN A 87 10.62 -13.18 17.55
CA GLN A 87 9.42 -12.87 18.33
C GLN A 87 9.43 -11.40 18.72
N TRP A 88 8.32 -10.72 18.46
CA TRP A 88 8.14 -9.32 18.82
C TRP A 88 7.14 -9.20 19.96
N LYS A 89 7.47 -8.39 20.98
CA LYS A 89 6.53 -8.11 22.07
C LYS A 89 5.71 -6.88 21.75
N LYS A 90 4.40 -6.96 22.03
CA LYS A 90 3.46 -5.86 21.79
C LYS A 90 3.82 -4.57 22.54
N GLU A 91 4.46 -4.66 23.70
CA GLU A 91 4.92 -3.49 24.47
C GLU A 91 5.89 -2.60 23.68
N TYR A 92 6.69 -3.19 22.78
CA TYR A 92 7.66 -2.46 21.96
C TYR A 92 7.00 -1.61 20.86
N ASP A 93 5.72 -1.83 20.54
CA ASP A 93 4.98 -1.04 19.55
C ASP A 93 4.89 0.43 19.97
N SER A 94 4.79 0.71 21.27
CA SER A 94 4.69 2.08 21.80
C SER A 94 6.00 2.88 21.74
N LEU A 95 7.16 2.22 21.52
CA LEU A 95 8.47 2.90 21.51
C LEU A 95 8.58 3.96 20.39
N VAL A 96 7.82 3.81 19.31
CA VAL A 96 7.78 4.81 18.23
C VAL A 96 7.21 6.16 18.67
N GLU A 97 6.40 6.20 19.73
CA GLU A 97 5.74 7.42 20.23
C GLU A 97 6.75 8.43 20.81
N ALA A 98 7.95 7.98 21.17
CA ALA A 98 9.05 8.85 21.60
C ALA A 98 9.63 9.70 20.44
N PHE A 99 9.24 9.41 19.19
CA PHE A 99 9.74 10.08 17.99
C PHE A 99 8.62 10.86 17.30
N ASP A 100 8.85 12.17 17.12
CA ASP A 100 7.92 13.04 16.40
C ASP A 100 7.98 12.79 14.89
N LEU A 101 7.18 11.83 14.42
CA LEU A 101 7.09 11.38 13.04
C LEU A 101 5.66 11.57 12.50
N PRO A 102 5.32 12.77 11.98
CA PRO A 102 4.00 13.10 11.44
C PRO A 102 3.53 12.16 10.31
N SER A 103 2.24 11.81 10.30
CA SER A 103 1.69 10.78 9.39
C SER A 103 1.52 11.22 7.93
N GLU A 104 1.70 12.50 7.62
CA GLU A 104 1.57 13.05 6.26
C GLU A 104 2.72 12.68 5.33
N TYR A 105 3.84 12.20 5.87
CA TYR A 105 5.00 11.80 5.09
C TYR A 105 5.03 10.29 4.82
N THR A 106 5.53 9.93 3.64
CA THR A 106 5.99 8.57 3.35
C THR A 106 7.40 8.40 3.91
N TYR A 107 7.56 7.60 4.96
CA TYR A 107 8.85 7.32 5.56
C TYR A 107 9.56 6.13 4.92
N ILE A 108 10.84 6.34 4.65
CA ILE A 108 11.75 5.32 4.14
C ILE A 108 12.81 5.10 5.21
N GLY A 109 12.84 3.92 5.82
CA GLY A 109 13.94 3.53 6.68
C GLY A 109 15.20 3.27 5.84
N ALA A 110 16.35 3.77 6.27
CA ALA A 110 17.61 3.54 5.61
C ALA A 110 18.67 3.09 6.61
N HIS A 111 19.27 1.92 6.40
CA HIS A 111 20.40 1.49 7.21
C HIS A 111 21.71 1.77 6.48
N ILE A 112 22.44 2.77 6.97
CA ILE A 112 23.49 3.45 6.21
C ILE A 112 24.90 3.11 6.74
N SER A 113 25.00 2.80 8.03
CA SER A 113 26.28 2.45 8.64
C SER A 113 26.14 1.29 9.62
N SER A 114 26.85 0.19 9.35
CA SER A 114 26.98 -0.91 10.31
C SER A 114 28.09 -0.64 11.34
N GLU A 115 28.09 -1.34 12.48
CA GLU A 115 29.18 -1.30 13.48
C GLU A 115 30.58 -1.63 12.91
N THR A 116 30.64 -2.35 11.79
CA THR A 116 31.88 -2.82 11.20
C THR A 116 32.19 -1.98 9.95
N SER A 117 33.44 -1.52 9.84
CA SER A 117 33.93 -0.86 8.63
C SER A 117 34.04 -1.90 7.52
N TYR A 118 32.96 -2.09 6.78
CA TYR A 118 32.97 -2.84 5.55
C TYR A 118 33.31 -1.93 4.37
N GLY A 119 34.02 -2.46 3.38
CA GLY A 119 34.18 -1.78 2.09
C GLY A 119 32.88 -1.75 1.30
N LEU A 120 32.99 -1.35 0.03
CA LEU A 120 31.88 -1.20 -0.92
C LEU A 120 31.08 -2.49 -1.19
N TRP A 121 31.55 -3.64 -0.71
CA TRP A 121 30.83 -4.91 -0.80
C TRP A 121 29.64 -5.03 0.17
N ARG A 122 29.54 -4.16 1.18
CA ARG A 122 28.49 -4.20 2.21
C ARG A 122 27.90 -2.84 2.58
N ASN A 123 28.58 -1.75 2.22
CA ASN A 123 28.09 -0.40 2.44
C ASN A 123 27.83 0.28 1.09
N TRP A 124 26.64 0.87 0.94
CA TRP A 124 26.33 1.71 -0.22
C TRP A 124 26.93 3.11 0.02
N PRO A 125 27.67 3.70 -0.93
CA PRO A 125 28.42 4.94 -0.70
C PRO A 125 27.52 6.10 -0.25
N ASP A 126 28.05 6.99 0.60
CA ASP A 126 27.36 8.21 1.04
C ASP A 126 26.86 9.07 -0.13
N GLU A 127 27.63 9.16 -1.22
CA GLU A 127 27.25 9.86 -2.46
C GLU A 127 25.94 9.31 -3.04
N ARG A 128 25.77 7.98 -3.05
CA ARG A 128 24.56 7.32 -3.57
C ARG A 128 23.34 7.56 -2.70
N TRP A 129 23.52 7.61 -1.38
CA TRP A 129 22.43 7.98 -0.47
C TRP A 129 21.99 9.44 -0.67
N ARG A 130 22.92 10.36 -0.90
CA ARG A 130 22.62 11.76 -1.23
C ARG A 130 21.91 11.90 -2.58
N GLU A 131 22.36 11.15 -3.60
CA GLU A 131 21.66 11.06 -4.89
C GLU A 131 20.24 10.54 -4.70
N LEU A 132 20.03 9.53 -3.85
CA LEU A 132 18.70 9.00 -3.56
C LEU A 132 17.81 10.07 -2.92
N LEU A 133 18.30 10.78 -1.90
CA LEU A 133 17.58 11.88 -1.24
C LEU A 133 17.11 12.95 -2.24
N ALA A 134 17.93 13.28 -3.22
CA ALA A 134 17.59 14.25 -4.27
C ALA A 134 16.48 13.76 -5.22
N LEU A 135 16.32 12.44 -5.37
CA LEU A 135 15.30 11.82 -6.22
C LEU A 135 13.97 11.57 -5.50
N LEU A 136 13.91 11.70 -4.17
CA LEU A 136 12.69 11.48 -3.41
C LEU A 136 11.67 12.62 -3.62
N PRO A 137 10.36 12.32 -3.72
CA PRO A 137 9.32 13.34 -3.75
C PRO A 137 9.29 14.14 -2.43
N ASP A 138 8.73 15.35 -2.45
CA ASP A 138 8.66 16.22 -1.26
C ASP A 138 7.80 15.64 -0.13
N SER A 139 6.87 14.75 -0.46
CA SER A 139 6.06 14.00 0.50
C SER A 139 6.81 12.82 1.14
N ALA A 140 8.06 12.52 0.73
CA ALA A 140 8.84 11.43 1.29
C ALA A 140 9.98 11.92 2.18
N LYS A 141 10.25 11.18 3.27
CA LYS A 141 11.31 11.45 4.24
C LYS A 141 12.15 10.20 4.46
N LEU A 142 13.47 10.36 4.49
CA LEU A 142 14.41 9.27 4.74
C LEU A 142 14.81 9.26 6.22
N ILE A 143 14.47 8.19 6.95
CA ILE A 143 14.92 8.00 8.34
C ILE A 143 16.21 7.20 8.31
N VAL A 144 17.30 7.79 8.80
CA VAL A 144 18.63 7.20 8.74
C VAL A 144 18.98 6.49 10.04
N PHE A 145 19.29 5.20 9.96
CA PHE A 145 19.69 4.33 11.06
C PHE A 145 21.15 3.89 10.94
N GLY A 146 21.79 3.62 12.09
CA GLY A 146 23.16 3.11 12.16
C GLY A 146 23.93 3.61 13.39
N VAL A 147 25.23 3.30 13.44
CA VAL A 147 26.11 3.57 14.59
C VAL A 147 27.07 4.76 14.34
N GLY A 148 27.12 5.27 13.10
CA GLY A 148 28.13 6.23 12.66
C GLY A 148 28.00 7.65 13.22
N LYS A 149 29.16 8.30 13.44
CA LYS A 149 29.34 9.72 13.79
C LYS A 149 29.79 10.58 12.59
N SER A 150 29.68 10.06 11.36
CA SER A 150 30.01 10.77 10.11
C SER A 150 29.09 12.00 9.93
N PRO A 151 29.54 13.08 9.25
CA PRO A 151 28.87 14.37 9.29
C PRO A 151 27.38 14.25 8.94
N LEU A 152 26.58 15.05 9.65
CA LEU A 152 25.16 15.22 9.40
C LEU A 152 24.96 15.49 7.90
N TRP A 153 24.02 14.77 7.29
CA TRP A 153 23.54 15.18 5.99
C TRP A 153 22.63 16.37 6.27
N ASP A 154 23.07 17.57 5.88
CA ASP A 154 22.25 18.76 6.03
C ASP A 154 21.27 18.81 4.85
N TYR A 155 20.30 17.89 4.83
CA TYR A 155 19.30 17.78 3.78
C TYR A 155 17.89 18.03 4.35
N PRO A 156 17.01 18.77 3.66
CA PRO A 156 15.66 19.02 4.20
C PRO A 156 14.78 17.77 4.33
N LYS A 157 15.18 16.64 3.74
CA LYS A 157 14.38 15.41 3.61
C LYS A 157 14.86 14.25 4.49
N ASP A 158 15.97 14.38 5.21
CA ASP A 158 16.43 13.32 6.10
C ASP A 158 16.06 13.56 7.58
N ILE A 159 15.90 12.46 8.29
CA ILE A 159 15.73 12.41 9.75
C ILE A 159 16.85 11.51 10.27
N ASP A 160 17.92 12.13 10.77
CA ASP A 160 19.09 11.39 11.25
C ASP A 160 18.86 10.84 12.66
N LEU A 161 18.65 9.52 12.75
CA LEU A 161 18.51 8.76 13.99
C LEU A 161 19.73 7.87 14.29
N ARG A 162 20.87 8.07 13.60
CA ARG A 162 22.09 7.29 13.85
C ARG A 162 22.59 7.53 15.28
N GLY A 163 22.84 6.43 16.00
CA GLY A 163 23.26 6.47 17.41
C GLY A 163 22.21 7.05 18.37
N LYS A 164 20.98 7.33 17.92
CA LYS A 164 19.90 7.90 18.73
C LYS A 164 18.78 6.91 19.07
N THR A 165 18.88 5.67 18.59
CA THR A 165 17.89 4.62 18.79
C THR A 165 18.53 3.36 19.33
N THR A 166 17.88 2.72 20.29
CA THR A 166 18.04 1.29 20.60
C THR A 166 17.57 0.43 19.42
N LEU A 167 17.84 -0.87 19.48
CA LEU A 167 17.40 -1.79 18.43
C LEU A 167 15.86 -1.87 18.36
N PHE A 168 15.19 -1.88 19.52
CA PHE A 168 13.73 -1.99 19.56
C PHE A 168 13.05 -0.70 19.13
N GLU A 169 13.58 0.47 19.47
CA GLU A 169 13.06 1.74 18.95
C GLU A 169 13.16 1.79 17.43
N MET A 170 14.32 1.43 16.86
CA MET A 170 14.50 1.36 15.41
C MET A 170 13.51 0.39 14.75
N VAL A 171 13.37 -0.83 15.27
CA VAL A 171 12.41 -1.80 14.71
C VAL A 171 10.97 -1.31 14.87
N SER A 172 10.63 -0.67 15.98
CA SER A 172 9.31 -0.07 16.23
C SER A 172 9.00 1.05 15.23
N ILE A 173 9.95 1.97 14.99
CA ILE A 173 9.84 3.01 13.95
C ILE A 173 9.62 2.39 12.57
N ILE A 174 10.44 1.41 12.18
CA ILE A 174 10.33 0.76 10.86
C ILE A 174 8.97 0.07 10.72
N LYS A 175 8.50 -0.62 11.76
CA LYS A 175 7.22 -1.36 11.75
C LYS A 175 6.00 -0.43 11.67
N HIS A 176 6.08 0.78 12.20
CA HIS A 176 4.91 1.64 12.44
C HIS A 176 4.86 2.92 11.63
N ARG A 177 6.01 3.40 11.13
CA ARG A 177 6.10 4.65 10.38
C ARG A 177 6.60 4.43 8.96
N CYS A 178 7.51 3.49 8.73
CA CYS A 178 8.10 3.29 7.42
C CYS A 178 7.23 2.44 6.49
N GLN A 179 6.89 2.96 5.32
CA GLN A 179 6.32 2.19 4.22
C GLN A 179 7.40 1.41 3.47
N HIS A 180 8.63 1.95 3.46
CA HIS A 180 9.76 1.33 2.77
C HIS A 180 10.99 1.17 3.67
N LEU A 181 11.84 0.20 3.36
CA LEU A 181 13.16 0.02 3.95
C LEU A 181 14.20 -0.19 2.85
N VAL A 182 15.22 0.67 2.80
CA VAL A 182 16.42 0.46 1.98
C VAL A 182 17.56 0.01 2.89
N ALA A 183 18.06 -1.19 2.68
CA ALA A 183 19.15 -1.71 3.51
C ALA A 183 20.09 -2.63 2.73
N PRO A 184 21.42 -2.49 2.90
CA PRO A 184 22.36 -3.50 2.43
C PRO A 184 22.31 -4.77 3.30
N ASP A 185 23.10 -5.79 2.96
CA ASP A 185 23.26 -7.02 3.77
C ASP A 185 23.69 -6.69 5.22
N SER A 186 22.72 -6.64 6.11
CA SER A 186 22.88 -6.11 7.46
C SER A 186 21.98 -6.80 8.49
N GLY A 187 22.32 -6.58 9.77
CA GLY A 187 21.50 -7.03 10.89
C GLY A 187 20.08 -6.44 10.84
N VAL A 188 19.95 -5.14 10.55
CA VAL A 188 18.65 -4.45 10.42
C VAL A 188 17.78 -5.12 9.36
N LEU A 189 18.35 -5.37 8.17
CA LEU A 189 17.64 -6.08 7.10
C LEU A 189 17.17 -7.45 7.56
N SER A 190 18.06 -8.24 8.20
CA SER A 190 17.72 -9.58 8.68
C SER A 190 16.64 -9.55 9.75
N MET A 191 16.67 -8.56 10.63
CA MET A 191 15.71 -8.43 11.72
C MET A 191 14.31 -8.08 11.23
N ILE A 192 14.20 -7.11 10.32
CA ILE A 192 12.92 -6.75 9.72
C ILE A 192 12.39 -7.89 8.84
N TYR A 193 13.27 -8.55 8.08
CA TYR A 193 12.87 -9.65 7.21
C TYR A 193 12.37 -10.88 7.97
N TYR A 194 12.94 -11.19 9.13
CA TYR A 194 12.55 -12.36 9.94
C TYR A 194 11.64 -12.04 11.15
N LEU A 195 11.13 -10.81 11.25
CA LEU A 195 10.19 -10.43 12.29
C LEU A 195 8.87 -11.19 12.10
N ASP A 196 8.49 -12.03 13.06
CA ASP A 196 7.29 -12.87 13.01
C ASP A 196 6.04 -12.06 13.39
N GLN A 197 5.78 -11.01 12.63
CA GLN A 197 4.67 -10.06 12.81
C GLN A 197 4.08 -9.68 11.46
N VAL A 198 2.77 -9.42 11.43
CA VAL A 198 2.06 -8.99 10.22
C VAL A 198 2.01 -7.46 10.15
N PHE A 199 2.73 -6.85 9.22
CA PHE A 199 2.71 -5.41 8.98
C PHE A 199 3.16 -5.08 7.54
N PRO A 200 2.57 -4.08 6.88
CA PRO A 200 2.96 -3.74 5.51
C PRO A 200 4.35 -3.09 5.48
N ILE A 201 5.23 -3.58 4.62
CA ILE A 201 6.53 -2.94 4.36
C ILE A 201 7.11 -3.41 3.01
N GLN A 202 7.67 -2.49 2.24
CA GLN A 202 8.46 -2.80 1.05
C GLN A 202 9.96 -2.68 1.35
N VAL A 203 10.71 -3.76 1.15
CA VAL A 203 12.14 -3.82 1.41
C VAL A 203 12.90 -3.82 0.09
N VAL A 204 13.66 -2.76 -0.17
CA VAL A 204 14.65 -2.68 -1.25
C VAL A 204 16.02 -3.02 -0.66
N SER A 205 16.46 -4.26 -0.88
CA SER A 205 17.72 -4.73 -0.29
C SER A 205 18.88 -4.65 -1.29
N LEU A 206 20.04 -4.16 -0.85
CA LEU A 206 21.21 -3.91 -1.70
C LEU A 206 22.27 -5.01 -1.49
N TRP A 207 22.70 -5.67 -2.58
CA TRP A 207 23.56 -6.85 -2.51
C TRP A 207 24.76 -6.76 -3.45
N ALA A 208 25.96 -6.91 -2.91
CA ALA A 208 27.16 -7.15 -3.71
C ALA A 208 27.25 -8.62 -4.17
N ASP A 209 26.72 -9.56 -3.37
CA ASP A 209 26.80 -10.99 -3.67
C ASP A 209 25.50 -11.68 -3.23
N PRO A 210 24.81 -12.39 -4.15
CA PRO A 210 23.54 -13.07 -3.85
C PRO A 210 23.69 -14.26 -2.88
N ASN A 211 24.90 -14.73 -2.60
CA ASN A 211 25.16 -15.88 -1.72
C ASN A 211 25.31 -15.51 -0.24
N HIS A 212 24.73 -14.38 0.18
CA HIS A 212 24.78 -13.89 1.56
C HIS A 212 23.40 -13.65 2.18
N GLY A 213 23.37 -13.55 3.51
CA GLY A 213 22.21 -13.14 4.31
C GLY A 213 20.89 -13.81 3.92
N ILE A 214 19.83 -13.00 3.81
CA ILE A 214 18.48 -13.46 3.50
C ILE A 214 18.36 -14.07 2.09
N LEU A 215 19.18 -13.64 1.12
CA LEU A 215 19.19 -14.23 -0.23
C LEU A 215 19.76 -15.65 -0.22
N LYS A 216 20.85 -15.87 0.52
CA LYS A 216 21.42 -17.21 0.71
C LYS A 216 20.45 -18.14 1.41
N GLN A 217 19.75 -17.63 2.44
CA GLN A 217 18.80 -18.42 3.20
C GLN A 217 17.62 -18.87 2.31
N ASN A 218 17.25 -18.08 1.30
CA ASN A 218 16.26 -18.41 0.27
C ASN A 218 14.93 -18.92 0.84
N VAL A 219 14.45 -18.28 1.90
CA VAL A 219 13.13 -18.53 2.49
C VAL A 219 12.35 -17.23 2.54
N ARG A 220 11.02 -17.33 2.44
CA ARG A 220 10.14 -16.17 2.55
C ARG A 220 10.14 -15.63 3.98
N SER A 221 9.91 -14.32 4.09
CA SER A 221 9.66 -13.68 5.39
C SER A 221 8.46 -14.34 6.08
N PRO A 222 8.49 -14.51 7.42
CA PRO A 222 7.30 -14.87 8.19
C PRO A 222 6.24 -13.75 8.21
N ASN A 223 6.60 -12.50 7.87
CA ASN A 223 5.65 -11.42 7.64
C ASN A 223 5.05 -11.56 6.21
N PRO A 224 3.76 -11.93 6.07
CA PRO A 224 3.16 -12.17 4.77
C PRO A 224 2.89 -10.90 3.95
N LEU A 225 2.98 -9.71 4.57
CA LEU A 225 2.79 -8.42 3.90
C LEU A 225 4.10 -7.75 3.49
N LEU A 226 5.25 -8.38 3.79
CA LEU A 226 6.56 -7.86 3.37
C LEU A 226 6.77 -8.12 1.87
N VAL A 227 7.01 -7.06 1.11
CA VAL A 227 7.40 -7.12 -0.31
C VAL A 227 8.90 -6.94 -0.41
N HIS A 228 9.61 -7.94 -0.94
CA HIS A 228 11.08 -7.90 -1.03
C HIS A 228 11.55 -7.71 -2.48
N GLN A 229 12.33 -6.66 -2.70
CA GLN A 229 12.96 -6.33 -3.99
C GLN A 229 14.49 -6.30 -3.82
N PRO A 230 15.20 -7.37 -4.21
CA PRO A 230 16.64 -7.39 -4.17
C PRO A 230 17.27 -6.70 -5.38
N LEU A 231 18.24 -5.81 -5.13
CA LEU A 231 19.08 -5.17 -6.13
C LEU A 231 20.49 -5.71 -6.03
N LEU A 232 20.95 -6.32 -7.12
CA LEU A 232 22.30 -6.89 -7.24
C LEU A 232 23.22 -5.89 -7.92
N ALA A 233 24.36 -5.64 -7.28
CA ALA A 233 25.43 -4.83 -7.80
C ALA A 233 26.34 -5.64 -8.74
N GLU A 234 27.13 -4.92 -9.54
CA GLU A 234 28.09 -5.52 -10.45
C GLU A 234 29.44 -5.67 -9.75
N ASN A 235 30.21 -6.70 -10.13
CA ASN A 235 31.58 -6.91 -9.63
C ASN A 235 31.74 -6.91 -8.09
N ARG A 236 30.66 -7.26 -7.36
CA ARG A 236 30.61 -7.21 -5.88
C ARG A 236 30.88 -5.82 -5.29
N ASP A 237 30.48 -4.78 -6.01
CA ASP A 237 30.67 -3.39 -5.61
C ASP A 237 29.33 -2.65 -5.59
N LEU A 238 28.80 -2.36 -4.40
CA LEU A 238 27.53 -1.66 -4.25
C LEU A 238 27.53 -0.26 -4.87
N SER A 239 28.70 0.37 -5.10
CA SER A 239 28.76 1.69 -5.76
C SER A 239 28.20 1.69 -7.18
N THR A 240 28.13 0.53 -7.83
CA THR A 240 27.55 0.37 -9.18
C THR A 240 26.01 0.40 -9.16
N LEU A 241 25.38 0.20 -8.01
CA LEU A 241 23.94 0.39 -7.87
C LEU A 241 23.62 1.88 -7.88
N SER A 242 22.92 2.32 -8.94
CA SER A 242 22.50 3.71 -9.08
C SER A 242 21.36 4.06 -8.11
N ALA A 243 21.38 5.28 -7.59
CA ALA A 243 20.31 5.78 -6.74
C ALA A 243 18.97 5.84 -7.47
N LYS A 244 18.98 6.11 -8.78
CA LYS A 244 17.80 6.04 -9.64
C LYS A 244 17.13 4.68 -9.60
N LYS A 245 17.89 3.58 -9.71
CA LYS A 245 17.32 2.22 -9.66
C LYS A 245 16.66 1.94 -8.30
N VAL A 246 17.23 2.46 -7.22
CA VAL A 246 16.63 2.36 -5.87
C VAL A 246 15.37 3.21 -5.79
N ALA A 247 15.39 4.45 -6.29
CA ALA A 247 14.23 5.34 -6.35
C ALA A 247 13.09 4.73 -7.18
N ASP A 248 13.38 4.15 -8.34
CA ASP A 248 12.42 3.44 -9.20
C ASP A 248 11.85 2.19 -8.51
N CYS A 249 12.56 1.58 -7.56
CA CYS A 249 11.99 0.50 -6.75
C CYS A 249 11.04 1.04 -5.68
N LEU A 250 11.40 2.14 -5.01
CA LEU A 250 10.59 2.77 -3.95
C LEU A 250 9.34 3.46 -4.50
N PHE A 251 9.52 4.18 -5.60
CA PHE A 251 8.54 4.99 -6.31
C PHE A 251 8.67 4.64 -7.80
N PRO A 252 8.22 3.45 -8.22
CA PRO A 252 8.27 3.07 -9.62
C PRO A 252 7.64 4.16 -10.48
N HIS A 253 8.48 4.82 -11.29
CA HIS A 253 8.00 5.58 -12.43
C HIS A 253 7.07 4.66 -13.19
N GLN A 254 5.81 5.07 -13.30
CA GLN A 254 4.77 4.34 -14.00
C GLN A 254 5.17 4.24 -15.47
N SER A 255 5.96 3.22 -15.81
CA SER A 255 6.05 2.76 -17.21
C SER A 255 4.69 2.18 -17.59
N PRO A 256 4.24 2.37 -18.84
CA PRO A 256 2.91 1.96 -19.29
C PRO A 256 2.68 0.50 -18.94
N CYS A 257 1.51 0.23 -18.35
CA CYS A 257 1.24 -0.97 -17.59
C CYS A 257 1.76 -2.24 -18.28
N ARG A 258 2.73 -2.91 -17.64
CA ARG A 258 2.99 -4.31 -17.97
C ARG A 258 1.79 -5.15 -17.51
N PRO A 259 1.29 -6.09 -18.32
CA PRO A 259 0.19 -6.97 -17.92
C PRO A 259 0.60 -7.76 -16.67
N TRP A 260 -0.11 -7.52 -15.56
CA TRP A 260 0.10 -8.16 -14.25
C TRP A 260 -0.43 -9.62 -14.21
N GLN A 261 -0.18 -10.40 -15.26
CA GLN A 261 -0.81 -11.72 -15.44
C GLN A 261 -0.23 -12.85 -14.57
N ASN A 262 0.88 -12.64 -13.84
CA ASN A 262 1.57 -13.73 -13.14
C ASN A 262 1.48 -13.73 -11.59
N VAL A 263 0.79 -12.77 -10.96
CA VAL A 263 0.65 -12.75 -9.48
C VAL A 263 -0.63 -13.45 -8.99
N PHE A 264 -1.59 -13.71 -9.87
CA PHE A 264 -2.94 -14.12 -9.48
C PHE A 264 -3.13 -15.59 -9.06
N LYS A 265 -2.12 -16.46 -9.06
CA LYS A 265 -2.40 -17.90 -8.86
C LYS A 265 -2.40 -18.45 -7.43
N LYS A 266 -1.91 -17.78 -6.37
CA LYS A 266 -1.81 -18.47 -5.05
C LYS A 266 -2.05 -17.70 -3.73
N ASN A 267 -2.31 -16.39 -3.72
CA ASN A 267 -2.52 -15.66 -2.47
C ASN A 267 -3.94 -15.06 -2.39
N PHE A 268 -4.95 -15.92 -2.32
CA PHE A 268 -6.29 -15.47 -1.94
C PHE A 268 -6.29 -15.25 -0.42
N ILE A 269 -6.13 -14.00 0.02
CA ILE A 269 -6.55 -13.61 1.37
C ILE A 269 -8.06 -13.92 1.42
N ARG A 270 -8.54 -14.65 2.43
CA ARG A 270 -9.97 -14.99 2.57
C ARG A 270 -10.82 -13.73 2.36
N SER A 271 -11.54 -13.69 1.22
CA SER A 271 -12.32 -12.54 0.73
C SER A 271 -13.37 -12.03 1.71
N GLU A 272 -13.84 -12.90 2.60
CA GLU A 272 -14.79 -12.56 3.66
C GLU A 272 -14.24 -11.52 4.65
N HIS A 273 -12.94 -11.53 4.97
CA HIS A 273 -12.38 -10.52 5.88
C HIS A 273 -12.21 -9.14 5.23
N LEU A 274 -11.94 -9.11 3.92
CA LEU A 274 -11.76 -7.87 3.15
C LEU A 274 -13.10 -7.15 2.95
N SER A 275 -14.15 -7.90 2.61
CA SER A 275 -15.49 -7.36 2.41
C SER A 275 -16.08 -6.71 3.66
N VAL A 276 -15.82 -7.26 4.85
CA VAL A 276 -16.31 -6.70 6.13
C VAL A 276 -15.70 -5.34 6.47
N LYS A 277 -14.53 -4.99 5.91
CA LYS A 277 -13.87 -3.68 6.11
C LYS A 277 -14.05 -2.73 4.91
N THR A 278 -14.96 -3.05 4.01
CA THR A 278 -15.16 -2.32 2.76
C THR A 278 -16.63 -1.91 2.61
N GLY A 279 -16.86 -0.62 2.37
CA GLY A 279 -18.18 -0.09 1.98
C GLY A 279 -18.34 -0.02 0.47
N CYS A 280 -19.57 0.14 -0.02
CA CYS A 280 -19.86 0.35 -1.44
C CYS A 280 -20.64 1.66 -1.64
N VAL A 281 -20.16 2.52 -2.53
CA VAL A 281 -20.85 3.74 -2.95
C VAL A 281 -21.37 3.54 -4.37
N ILE A 282 -22.67 3.69 -4.56
CA ILE A 282 -23.33 3.62 -5.87
C ILE A 282 -23.65 5.04 -6.32
N LEU A 283 -23.06 5.46 -7.44
CA LEU A 283 -23.32 6.74 -8.08
C LEU A 283 -24.59 6.63 -8.94
N ALA A 284 -25.70 7.15 -8.42
CA ALA A 284 -27.05 7.01 -8.99
C ALA A 284 -27.74 8.37 -9.23
N GLY A 285 -26.97 9.45 -9.38
CA GLY A 285 -27.51 10.79 -9.66
C GLY A 285 -28.04 10.99 -11.10
N GLY A 286 -27.91 9.97 -11.95
CA GLY A 286 -28.35 10.02 -13.34
C GLY A 286 -29.82 9.62 -13.54
N GLN A 287 -30.48 10.31 -14.46
CA GLN A 287 -31.83 9.94 -14.93
C GLN A 287 -31.77 8.94 -16.10
N GLY A 288 -32.79 8.09 -16.22
CA GLY A 288 -32.90 7.05 -17.25
C GLY A 288 -33.32 7.53 -18.64
N THR A 289 -33.25 8.83 -18.92
CA THR A 289 -33.87 9.46 -20.11
C THR A 289 -33.38 8.89 -21.44
N ARG A 290 -32.09 8.56 -21.56
CA ARG A 290 -31.52 7.89 -22.76
C ARG A 290 -32.04 6.47 -22.99
N LEU A 291 -32.60 5.85 -21.95
CA LEU A 291 -33.25 4.53 -22.02
C LEU A 291 -34.76 4.64 -22.26
N GLY A 292 -35.27 5.85 -22.53
CA GLY A 292 -36.71 6.11 -22.69
C GLY A 292 -37.50 6.03 -21.39
N SER A 293 -36.83 6.05 -20.23
CA SER A 293 -37.46 6.00 -18.91
C SER A 293 -37.43 7.37 -18.23
N LEU A 294 -38.54 7.73 -17.59
CA LEU A 294 -38.62 8.90 -16.69
C LEU A 294 -38.14 8.58 -15.27
N LEU A 295 -37.90 7.30 -14.98
CA LEU A 295 -37.46 6.83 -13.67
C LEU A 295 -35.95 7.04 -13.49
N PRO A 296 -35.47 7.11 -12.23
CA PRO A 296 -34.06 7.04 -11.89
C PRO A 296 -33.39 5.85 -12.57
N LYS A 297 -32.17 6.04 -13.10
CA LYS A 297 -31.51 5.01 -13.92
C LYS A 297 -31.41 3.66 -13.21
N GLY A 298 -31.19 3.66 -11.90
CA GLY A 298 -31.10 2.43 -11.10
C GLY A 298 -32.39 1.60 -11.03
N MET A 299 -33.55 2.22 -11.27
CA MET A 299 -34.85 1.53 -11.30
C MET A 299 -35.16 0.90 -12.66
N PHE A 300 -34.32 1.14 -13.67
CA PHE A 300 -34.46 0.48 -14.97
C PHE A 300 -34.30 -1.03 -14.83
N ALA A 301 -35.23 -1.79 -15.41
CA ALA A 301 -35.28 -3.24 -15.30
C ALA A 301 -34.67 -3.92 -16.52
N ILE A 302 -33.76 -4.86 -16.29
CA ILE A 302 -33.20 -5.75 -17.31
C ILE A 302 -33.41 -7.18 -16.83
N GLY A 303 -34.04 -8.03 -17.65
CA GLY A 303 -34.27 -9.44 -17.31
C GLY A 303 -35.00 -9.63 -15.98
N GLY A 304 -36.04 -8.85 -15.72
CA GLY A 304 -36.92 -8.98 -14.55
C GLY A 304 -36.41 -8.40 -13.23
N LYS A 305 -35.20 -7.81 -13.19
CA LYS A 305 -34.65 -7.15 -12.00
C LYS A 305 -34.17 -5.74 -12.33
N THR A 306 -34.32 -4.81 -11.40
CA THR A 306 -33.77 -3.46 -11.56
C THR A 306 -32.24 -3.48 -11.45
N LEU A 307 -31.57 -2.44 -11.95
CA LEU A 307 -30.13 -2.28 -11.77
C LEU A 307 -29.76 -2.20 -10.28
N PHE A 308 -30.54 -1.47 -9.47
CA PHE A 308 -30.35 -1.41 -8.03
C PHE A 308 -30.43 -2.80 -7.39
N GLU A 309 -31.48 -3.57 -7.68
CA GLU A 309 -31.64 -4.91 -7.14
C GLU A 309 -30.45 -5.80 -7.51
N ARG A 310 -30.03 -5.78 -8.78
CA ARG A 310 -28.89 -6.57 -9.28
C ARG A 310 -27.58 -6.24 -8.60
N ILE A 311 -27.29 -4.96 -8.38
CA ILE A 311 -26.05 -4.50 -7.75
C ILE A 311 -26.07 -4.84 -6.26
N VAL A 312 -27.15 -4.48 -5.55
CA VAL A 312 -27.26 -4.62 -4.09
C VAL A 312 -27.25 -6.09 -3.66
N GLN A 313 -27.84 -7.00 -4.45
CA GLN A 313 -27.81 -8.43 -4.16
C GLN A 313 -26.39 -9.05 -4.23
N LYS A 314 -25.47 -8.47 -5.02
CA LYS A 314 -24.07 -8.91 -5.08
C LYS A 314 -23.24 -8.47 -3.87
N ILE A 315 -23.68 -7.43 -3.17
CA ILE A 315 -22.93 -6.87 -2.03
C ILE A 315 -23.10 -7.77 -0.81
N PRO A 316 -22.02 -8.17 -0.11
CA PRO A 316 -22.09 -8.96 1.12
C PRO A 316 -22.95 -8.32 2.22
N PRO A 317 -23.69 -9.09 3.04
CA PRO A 317 -24.64 -8.54 4.03
C PRO A 317 -24.04 -7.57 5.06
N ARG A 318 -22.75 -7.67 5.37
CA ARG A 318 -22.06 -6.85 6.38
C ARG A 318 -21.38 -5.60 5.81
N SER A 319 -21.41 -5.42 4.49
CA SER A 319 -20.78 -4.28 3.84
C SER A 319 -21.80 -3.14 3.73
N PRO A 320 -21.52 -1.95 4.31
CA PRO A 320 -22.46 -0.84 4.25
C PRO A 320 -22.53 -0.26 2.83
N ILE A 321 -23.71 0.21 2.45
CA ILE A 321 -23.99 0.74 1.12
C ILE A 321 -24.40 2.21 1.25
N ALA A 322 -23.79 3.09 0.44
CA ALA A 322 -24.23 4.47 0.28
C ALA A 322 -24.67 4.71 -1.16
N ILE A 323 -25.80 5.37 -1.34
CA ILE A 323 -26.33 5.69 -2.67
C ILE A 323 -26.33 7.20 -2.85
N MET A 324 -25.53 7.66 -3.83
CA MET A 324 -25.48 9.06 -4.22
C MET A 324 -26.58 9.36 -5.23
N THR A 325 -27.42 10.34 -4.94
CA THR A 325 -28.59 10.74 -5.74
C THR A 325 -28.46 12.20 -6.21
N SER A 326 -29.29 12.63 -7.16
CA SER A 326 -29.50 14.05 -7.45
C SER A 326 -30.68 14.57 -6.64
N PRO A 327 -30.80 15.90 -6.44
CA PRO A 327 -32.02 16.49 -5.89
C PRO A 327 -33.30 16.08 -6.63
N THR A 328 -33.21 15.90 -7.95
CA THR A 328 -34.34 15.53 -8.81
C THR A 328 -34.76 14.07 -8.73
N ASN A 329 -33.95 13.17 -8.16
CA ASN A 329 -34.24 11.73 -8.14
C ASN A 329 -34.16 11.10 -6.74
N HIS A 330 -33.84 11.90 -5.72
CA HIS A 330 -33.61 11.44 -4.36
C HIS A 330 -34.84 10.75 -3.75
N GLU A 331 -35.96 11.47 -3.71
CA GLU A 331 -37.18 11.01 -3.05
C GLU A 331 -37.69 9.69 -3.64
N GLU A 332 -37.76 9.62 -4.97
CA GLU A 332 -38.20 8.41 -5.68
C GLU A 332 -37.25 7.23 -5.44
N THR A 333 -35.93 7.48 -5.36
CA THR A 333 -34.94 6.45 -5.06
C THR A 333 -35.09 5.95 -3.63
N VAL A 334 -35.27 6.83 -2.64
CA VAL A 334 -35.48 6.45 -1.24
C VAL A 334 -36.75 5.60 -1.10
N GLN A 335 -37.88 6.07 -1.65
CA GLN A 335 -39.15 5.34 -1.62
C GLN A 335 -39.05 3.97 -2.29
N TYR A 336 -38.30 3.86 -3.39
CA TYR A 336 -38.05 2.59 -4.04
C TYR A 336 -37.33 1.61 -3.11
N PHE A 337 -36.26 2.03 -2.43
CA PHE A 337 -35.53 1.16 -1.51
C PHE A 337 -36.36 0.80 -0.27
N GLU A 338 -37.09 1.75 0.32
CA GLU A 338 -37.97 1.50 1.46
C GLU A 338 -39.06 0.47 1.12
N LYS A 339 -39.71 0.61 -0.04
CA LYS A 339 -40.71 -0.34 -0.54
C LYS A 339 -40.15 -1.76 -0.67
N HIS A 340 -38.87 -1.90 -1.00
CA HIS A 340 -38.18 -3.18 -1.12
C HIS A 340 -37.41 -3.57 0.15
N GLN A 341 -37.67 -2.91 1.28
CA GLN A 341 -37.03 -3.16 2.58
C GLN A 341 -35.48 -3.13 2.49
N CYS A 342 -34.96 -2.21 1.68
CA CYS A 342 -33.54 -2.05 1.35
C CYS A 342 -32.86 -3.36 0.89
N PHE A 343 -33.63 -4.31 0.36
CA PHE A 343 -33.17 -5.65 -0.01
C PHE A 343 -32.47 -6.40 1.16
N GLY A 344 -32.84 -6.09 2.40
CA GLY A 344 -32.22 -6.65 3.60
C GLY A 344 -30.78 -6.18 3.86
N LYS A 345 -30.38 -5.04 3.30
CA LYS A 345 -29.03 -4.45 3.46
C LYS A 345 -29.09 -3.14 4.24
N GLU A 346 -27.95 -2.76 4.81
CA GLU A 346 -27.76 -1.43 5.36
C GLU A 346 -27.46 -0.43 4.23
N VAL A 347 -28.46 0.38 3.88
CA VAL A 347 -28.37 1.38 2.82
C VAL A 347 -28.59 2.76 3.41
N VAL A 348 -27.68 3.69 3.12
CA VAL A 348 -27.80 5.12 3.43
C VAL A 348 -27.81 5.93 2.14
N PHE A 349 -28.46 7.09 2.16
CA PHE A 349 -28.60 7.96 1.01
C PHE A 349 -27.94 9.30 1.26
N PHE A 350 -27.36 9.88 0.22
CA PHE A 350 -26.89 11.26 0.23
C PHE A 350 -27.07 11.88 -1.16
N GLN A 351 -27.12 13.19 -1.20
CA GLN A 351 -27.33 13.96 -2.43
C GLN A 351 -26.02 14.59 -2.88
N GLN A 352 -25.78 14.52 -4.18
CA GLN A 352 -24.77 15.35 -4.84
C GLN A 352 -25.26 16.80 -4.91
N SER A 353 -24.34 17.74 -5.12
CA SER A 353 -24.65 19.16 -5.23
C SER A 353 -25.19 19.52 -6.62
N THR A 354 -25.54 20.79 -6.81
CA THR A 354 -25.99 21.32 -8.09
C THR A 354 -25.23 22.59 -8.45
N LEU A 355 -25.11 22.83 -9.76
CA LEU A 355 -24.58 24.06 -10.31
C LEU A 355 -25.63 24.72 -11.20
N PRO A 356 -25.65 26.06 -11.29
CA PRO A 356 -26.53 26.77 -12.19
C PRO A 356 -26.16 26.43 -13.64
N LEU A 357 -27.18 26.12 -14.44
CA LEU A 357 -27.01 26.05 -15.89
C LEU A 357 -26.80 27.45 -16.44
N LEU A 358 -25.87 27.59 -17.38
CA LEU A 358 -25.53 28.89 -17.96
C LEU A 358 -26.07 29.04 -19.38
N ASP A 359 -26.51 30.24 -19.71
CA ASP A 359 -26.89 30.62 -21.08
C ASP A 359 -25.66 30.71 -22.01
N GLU A 360 -25.89 30.99 -23.30
CA GLU A 360 -24.80 31.16 -24.28
C GLU A 360 -23.79 32.26 -23.90
N LYS A 361 -24.19 33.23 -23.07
CA LYS A 361 -23.35 34.32 -22.55
C LYS A 361 -22.69 33.95 -21.21
N LYS A 362 -22.75 32.67 -20.81
CA LYS A 362 -22.21 32.13 -19.54
C LYS A 362 -22.82 32.77 -18.30
N ARG A 363 -24.07 33.22 -18.37
CA ARG A 363 -24.82 33.78 -17.23
C ARG A 363 -25.79 32.74 -16.68
N PRO A 364 -26.08 32.72 -15.36
CA PRO A 364 -27.07 31.81 -14.80
C PRO A 364 -28.42 31.92 -15.52
N PHE A 365 -28.94 30.78 -15.98
CA PHE A 365 -30.23 30.69 -16.68
C PHE A 365 -31.42 30.60 -15.70
N GLY A 366 -31.16 30.41 -14.40
CA GLY A 366 -32.18 30.32 -13.36
C GLY A 366 -32.70 28.90 -13.10
N ILE A 367 -32.03 27.88 -13.65
CA ILE A 367 -32.25 26.47 -13.33
C ILE A 367 -30.93 25.80 -12.99
N ASP A 368 -30.99 24.84 -12.08
CA ASP A 368 -29.83 24.11 -11.59
C ASP A 368 -29.79 22.70 -12.18
N GLY A 369 -28.58 22.19 -12.39
CA GLY A 369 -28.31 20.82 -12.80
C GLY A 369 -27.34 20.13 -11.85
N ALA A 370 -27.42 18.80 -11.78
CA ALA A 370 -26.45 17.99 -11.04
C ALA A 370 -25.01 18.27 -11.51
N ASP A 371 -24.10 18.50 -10.58
CA ASP A 371 -22.75 19.02 -10.82
C ASP A 371 -21.69 17.94 -11.14
N GLY A 372 -22.12 16.83 -11.73
CA GLY A 372 -21.24 15.72 -12.09
C GLY A 372 -20.96 14.76 -10.92
N ASN A 373 -20.25 13.67 -11.20
CA ASN A 373 -19.88 12.69 -10.18
C ASN A 373 -18.68 13.15 -9.33
N GLY A 374 -17.96 14.20 -9.73
CA GLY A 374 -16.82 14.76 -8.99
C GLY A 374 -17.20 15.34 -7.63
N SER A 375 -18.44 15.81 -7.46
CA SER A 375 -18.94 16.31 -6.17
C SER A 375 -19.13 15.22 -5.12
N PHE A 376 -19.00 13.94 -5.50
CA PHE A 376 -19.00 12.78 -4.62
C PHE A 376 -18.14 13.00 -3.37
N TYR A 377 -16.87 13.41 -3.54
CA TYR A 377 -15.93 13.49 -2.42
C TYR A 377 -16.43 14.46 -1.34
N ARG A 378 -16.83 15.66 -1.75
CA ARG A 378 -17.36 16.71 -0.86
C ARG A 378 -18.68 16.27 -0.21
N CYS A 379 -19.63 15.78 -1.00
CA CYS A 379 -20.96 15.43 -0.51
C CYS A 379 -20.93 14.21 0.44
N PHE A 380 -20.09 13.22 0.14
CA PHE A 380 -19.95 12.02 0.96
C PHE A 380 -19.32 12.34 2.33
N VAL A 381 -18.32 13.23 2.37
CA VAL A 381 -17.75 13.70 3.64
C VAL A 381 -18.74 14.58 4.40
N ALA A 382 -19.36 15.55 3.74
CA ALA A 382 -20.32 16.46 4.36
C ALA A 382 -21.57 15.76 4.93
N SER A 383 -21.98 14.63 4.33
CA SER A 383 -23.08 13.80 4.85
C SER A 383 -22.78 13.12 6.19
N GLY A 384 -21.52 13.09 6.63
CA GLY A 384 -21.08 12.36 7.82
C GLY A 384 -20.99 10.84 7.63
N ILE A 385 -21.34 10.30 6.46
CA ILE A 385 -21.26 8.87 6.16
C ILE A 385 -19.80 8.39 6.24
N CYS A 386 -18.86 9.15 5.68
CA CYS A 386 -17.43 8.84 5.75
C CYS A 386 -16.94 8.66 7.20
N ASP A 387 -17.36 9.55 8.11
CA ASP A 387 -17.05 9.47 9.55
C ASP A 387 -17.76 8.30 10.25
N ALA A 388 -19.03 8.06 9.92
CA ALA A 388 -19.79 6.95 10.48
C ALA A 388 -19.17 5.60 10.09
N TRP A 389 -18.75 5.45 8.84
CA TRP A 389 -18.10 4.23 8.33
C TRP A 389 -16.71 4.03 8.95
N ALA A 390 -15.91 5.09 9.04
CA ALA A 390 -14.61 5.02 9.71
C ALA A 390 -14.73 4.57 11.17
N ARG A 391 -15.68 5.11 11.94
CA ARG A 391 -15.94 4.71 13.34
C ARG A 391 -16.36 3.24 13.48
N ARG A 392 -16.94 2.66 12.44
CA ARG A 392 -17.34 1.24 12.38
C ARG A 392 -16.24 0.32 11.86
N GLY A 393 -15.04 0.84 11.57
CA GLY A 393 -13.90 0.06 11.12
C GLY A 393 -13.87 -0.23 9.62
N VAL A 394 -14.72 0.43 8.83
CA VAL A 394 -14.58 0.47 7.37
C VAL A 394 -13.29 1.23 7.06
N LYS A 395 -12.45 0.67 6.19
CA LYS A 395 -11.17 1.28 5.81
C LYS A 395 -11.19 1.89 4.42
N ARG A 396 -11.95 1.27 3.52
CA ARG A 396 -11.98 1.59 2.10
C ARG A 396 -13.40 1.49 1.55
N THR A 397 -13.60 2.05 0.37
CA THR A 397 -14.88 2.01 -0.33
C THR A 397 -14.67 1.69 -1.80
N VAL A 398 -15.52 0.82 -2.35
CA VAL A 398 -15.65 0.71 -3.80
C VAL A 398 -16.72 1.67 -4.28
N ILE A 399 -16.38 2.52 -5.23
CA ILE A 399 -17.27 3.47 -5.89
C ILE A 399 -17.58 2.92 -7.28
N MET A 400 -18.85 2.93 -7.67
CA MET A 400 -19.27 2.44 -8.98
C MET A 400 -20.49 3.19 -9.51
N PRO A 401 -20.63 3.34 -10.84
CA PRO A 401 -21.85 3.84 -11.44
C PRO A 401 -22.96 2.78 -11.40
N VAL A 402 -24.21 3.23 -11.31
CA VAL A 402 -25.38 2.33 -11.28
C VAL A 402 -25.65 1.60 -12.60
N ASP A 403 -25.03 2.01 -13.70
CA ASP A 403 -25.37 1.57 -15.06
C ASP A 403 -24.60 0.35 -15.56
N ASN A 404 -23.69 -0.19 -14.75
CA ASN A 404 -22.98 -1.42 -15.06
C ASN A 404 -23.56 -2.61 -14.29
N PRO A 405 -24.54 -3.36 -14.85
CA PRO A 405 -25.13 -4.52 -14.18
C PRO A 405 -24.17 -5.70 -14.07
N LEU A 406 -23.08 -5.72 -14.83
CA LEU A 406 -22.07 -6.79 -14.83
C LEU A 406 -21.01 -6.58 -13.76
N ALA A 407 -20.82 -5.34 -13.28
CA ALA A 407 -19.88 -5.01 -12.22
C ALA A 407 -20.11 -5.91 -10.99
N ASP A 408 -19.00 -6.40 -10.44
CA ASP A 408 -18.95 -6.98 -9.10
C ASP A 408 -18.52 -5.86 -8.13
N PRO A 409 -19.43 -5.33 -7.30
CA PRO A 409 -19.17 -4.16 -6.48
C PRO A 409 -18.01 -4.37 -5.50
N LEU A 410 -17.82 -5.59 -4.98
CA LEU A 410 -16.77 -5.91 -4.02
C LEU A 410 -15.91 -7.09 -4.53
N ASP A 411 -15.50 -7.02 -5.80
CA ASP A 411 -14.63 -8.02 -6.43
C ASP A 411 -13.40 -8.34 -5.54
N PRO A 412 -13.24 -9.59 -5.07
CA PRO A 412 -12.11 -10.00 -4.25
C PRO A 412 -10.74 -9.69 -4.86
N ASP A 413 -10.60 -9.76 -6.19
CA ASP A 413 -9.34 -9.50 -6.89
C ASP A 413 -8.99 -8.01 -6.82
N LEU A 414 -9.98 -7.13 -7.00
CA LEU A 414 -9.81 -5.69 -6.84
C LEU A 414 -9.43 -5.34 -5.39
N LEU A 415 -10.13 -5.92 -4.42
CA LEU A 415 -9.88 -5.64 -3.00
C LEU A 415 -8.51 -6.18 -2.54
N SER A 416 -8.11 -7.35 -3.04
CA SER A 416 -6.81 -7.96 -2.79
C SER A 416 -5.69 -7.13 -3.41
N LEU A 417 -5.85 -6.70 -4.66
CA LEU A 417 -4.88 -5.84 -5.33
C LEU A 417 -4.70 -4.52 -4.57
N HIS A 418 -5.81 -3.86 -4.20
CA HIS A 418 -5.77 -2.62 -3.45
C HIS A 418 -5.04 -2.78 -2.11
N GLN A 419 -5.30 -3.87 -1.38
CA GLN A 419 -4.60 -4.14 -0.12
C GLN A 419 -3.12 -4.45 -0.30
N THR A 420 -2.79 -5.33 -1.24
CA THR A 420 -1.43 -5.86 -1.38
C THR A 420 -0.47 -4.85 -2.02
N SER A 421 -1.00 -3.95 -2.86
CA SER A 421 -0.25 -2.81 -3.40
C SER A 421 -0.09 -1.66 -2.40
N CYS A 422 -0.74 -1.71 -1.24
CA CYS A 422 -0.81 -0.59 -0.28
C CYS A 422 -1.23 0.73 -0.96
N ALA A 423 -2.06 0.63 -2.00
CA ALA A 423 -2.52 1.78 -2.77
C ALA A 423 -3.67 2.48 -2.04
N GLU A 424 -3.66 3.81 -2.05
CA GLU A 424 -4.79 4.61 -1.52
C GLU A 424 -5.92 4.74 -2.54
N ALA A 425 -5.64 4.48 -3.82
CA ALA A 425 -6.58 4.46 -4.93
C ALA A 425 -6.25 3.33 -5.92
N THR A 426 -7.24 2.56 -6.33
CA THR A 426 -7.11 1.51 -7.34
C THR A 426 -8.25 1.62 -8.33
N ILE A 427 -7.92 1.69 -9.62
CA ILE A 427 -8.87 1.87 -10.71
C ILE A 427 -9.06 0.54 -11.42
N ARG A 428 -10.31 0.12 -11.64
CA ARG A 428 -10.60 -1.03 -12.50
C ARG A 428 -10.82 -0.56 -13.93
N CYS A 429 -10.00 -1.09 -14.83
CA CYS A 429 -10.06 -0.78 -16.25
C CYS A 429 -10.43 -2.03 -17.06
N ILE A 430 -10.84 -1.80 -18.29
CA ILE A 430 -10.92 -2.84 -19.32
C ILE A 430 -9.94 -2.52 -20.44
N GLU A 431 -9.50 -3.55 -21.16
CA GLU A 431 -8.75 -3.35 -22.40
C GLU A 431 -9.70 -2.97 -23.53
N ARG A 432 -9.34 -1.94 -24.28
CA ARG A 432 -10.06 -1.47 -25.45
C ARG A 432 -9.82 -2.41 -26.61
N ASN A 433 -10.89 -2.77 -27.30
CA ASN A 433 -10.82 -3.62 -28.49
C ASN A 433 -10.60 -2.84 -29.78
N SER A 434 -10.92 -1.53 -29.79
CA SER A 434 -10.73 -0.67 -30.95
C SER A 434 -10.42 0.78 -30.56
N PRO A 435 -9.67 1.53 -31.41
CA PRO A 435 -9.45 2.96 -31.23
C PRO A 435 -10.73 3.82 -31.20
N GLU A 436 -11.82 3.34 -31.78
CA GLU A 436 -13.10 4.04 -31.94
C GLU A 436 -14.02 3.90 -30.73
N GLU A 437 -13.66 3.07 -29.75
CA GLU A 437 -14.44 2.88 -28.53
C GLU A 437 -14.52 4.19 -27.72
N ALA A 438 -15.75 4.72 -27.58
CA ALA A 438 -16.05 5.99 -26.94
C ALA A 438 -16.04 5.88 -25.41
N MET A 439 -14.86 5.66 -24.84
CA MET A 439 -14.62 5.49 -23.41
C MET A 439 -13.48 6.39 -22.96
N GLY A 440 -13.56 6.92 -21.74
CA GLY A 440 -12.44 7.62 -21.13
C GLY A 440 -11.24 6.67 -20.99
N VAL A 441 -10.04 7.15 -21.31
CA VAL A 441 -8.81 6.36 -21.26
C VAL A 441 -7.91 6.82 -20.12
N LEU A 442 -7.26 5.87 -19.46
CA LEU A 442 -6.23 6.22 -18.49
C LEU A 442 -4.96 6.63 -19.21
N VAL A 443 -4.41 7.76 -18.79
CA VAL A 443 -3.10 8.23 -19.20
C VAL A 443 -2.25 8.46 -17.98
N ASP A 444 -0.96 8.19 -18.09
CA ASP A 444 0.02 8.70 -17.15
C ASP A 444 0.68 9.94 -17.76
N ARG A 445 0.57 11.06 -17.07
CA ARG A 445 1.28 12.30 -17.38
C ARG A 445 2.18 12.64 -16.21
N GLU A 446 3.48 12.40 -16.39
CA GLU A 446 4.51 12.77 -15.42
C GLU A 446 4.28 12.17 -14.02
N GLY A 447 3.79 10.93 -13.95
CA GLY A 447 3.49 10.22 -12.70
C GLY A 447 2.10 10.55 -12.12
N LYS A 448 1.28 11.33 -12.83
CA LYS A 448 -0.12 11.59 -12.49
C LYS A 448 -1.01 10.80 -13.42
N ILE A 449 -1.81 9.91 -12.82
CA ILE A 449 -2.87 9.23 -13.54
C ILE A 449 -4.01 10.21 -13.78
N GLU A 450 -4.31 10.42 -15.05
CA GLU A 450 -5.47 11.20 -15.50
C GLU A 450 -6.41 10.27 -16.28
N ILE A 451 -7.71 10.55 -16.20
CA ILE A 451 -8.70 9.97 -17.10
C ILE A 451 -9.00 11.04 -18.13
N LEU A 452 -8.64 10.78 -19.38
CA LEU A 452 -9.01 11.66 -20.47
C LEU A 452 -10.32 11.15 -21.07
N GLU A 453 -11.33 12.01 -21.12
CA GLU A 453 -12.60 11.68 -21.76
C GLU A 453 -12.44 11.63 -23.28
N TYR A 454 -13.14 10.71 -23.94
CA TYR A 454 -12.99 10.49 -25.38
C TYR A 454 -13.32 11.73 -26.24
N CYS A 455 -14.10 12.67 -25.72
CA CYS A 455 -14.43 13.93 -26.40
C CYS A 455 -13.31 14.97 -26.36
N ASP A 456 -12.36 14.82 -25.42
CA ASP A 456 -11.30 15.79 -25.15
C ASP A 456 -9.93 15.32 -25.70
N ILE A 457 -9.90 14.20 -26.44
CA ILE A 457 -8.68 13.58 -26.96
C ILE A 457 -8.63 13.69 -28.48
N ASP A 458 -7.45 14.03 -29.03
CA ASP A 458 -7.19 13.92 -30.46
C ASP A 458 -7.38 12.45 -30.91
N PRO A 459 -8.28 12.15 -31.86
CA PRO A 459 -8.49 10.79 -32.37
C PRO A 459 -7.21 10.12 -32.88
N LYS A 460 -6.20 10.89 -33.31
CA LYS A 460 -4.88 10.35 -33.70
C LYS A 460 -4.17 9.69 -32.52
N LEU A 461 -4.30 10.25 -31.32
CA LEU A 461 -3.70 9.74 -30.10
C LEU A 461 -4.32 8.38 -29.72
N LEU A 462 -5.65 8.27 -29.82
CA LEU A 462 -6.39 7.04 -29.50
C LEU A 462 -6.08 5.87 -30.45
N ARG A 463 -5.58 6.17 -31.65
CA ARG A 463 -5.17 5.21 -32.70
C ARG A 463 -3.70 4.83 -32.63
N GLN A 464 -2.92 5.41 -31.72
CA GLN A 464 -1.52 5.05 -31.56
C GLN A 464 -1.40 3.59 -31.12
N VAL A 465 -0.46 2.88 -31.75
CA VAL A 465 -0.14 1.50 -31.47
C VAL A 465 1.33 1.36 -31.11
N GLU A 466 1.60 0.42 -30.22
CA GLU A 466 2.94 -0.01 -29.85
C GLU A 466 3.54 -0.93 -30.92
N GLN A 467 4.82 -1.27 -30.76
CA GLN A 467 5.55 -2.16 -31.68
C GLN A 467 4.92 -3.56 -31.82
N ASP A 468 4.20 -4.03 -30.80
CA ASP A 468 3.51 -5.32 -30.77
C ASP A 468 2.09 -5.26 -31.38
N GLY A 469 1.67 -4.10 -31.89
CA GLY A 469 0.35 -3.88 -32.49
C GLY A 469 -0.77 -3.56 -31.50
N SER A 470 -0.49 -3.53 -30.20
CA SER A 470 -1.47 -3.16 -29.18
C SER A 470 -1.64 -1.63 -29.07
N LEU A 471 -2.80 -1.16 -28.62
CA LEU A 471 -3.04 0.28 -28.45
C LEU A 471 -2.11 0.87 -27.39
N THR A 472 -1.51 2.02 -27.67
CA THR A 472 -0.72 2.79 -26.68
C THR A 472 -1.61 3.12 -25.47
N TYR A 473 -2.80 3.66 -25.73
CA TYR A 473 -3.82 3.95 -24.72
C TYR A 473 -4.86 2.83 -24.65
N ARG A 474 -4.45 1.67 -24.12
CA ARG A 474 -5.28 0.46 -24.13
C ARG A 474 -6.32 0.36 -23.02
N TYR A 475 -6.15 1.08 -21.90
CA TYR A 475 -7.01 0.90 -20.72
C TYR A 475 -8.13 1.94 -20.68
N ALA A 476 -9.37 1.47 -20.77
CA ALA A 476 -10.57 2.28 -20.63
C ALA A 476 -11.09 2.26 -19.18
N TYR A 477 -11.50 3.43 -18.71
CA TYR A 477 -12.08 3.63 -17.40
C TYR A 477 -13.52 3.10 -17.33
N THR A 478 -13.82 2.27 -16.34
CA THR A 478 -15.13 1.62 -16.20
C THR A 478 -16.07 2.30 -15.19
N GLY A 479 -15.61 3.36 -14.52
CA GLY A 479 -16.33 3.96 -13.40
C GLY A 479 -16.06 3.27 -12.05
N LEU A 480 -15.35 2.15 -12.01
CA LEU A 480 -15.07 1.42 -10.76
C LEU A 480 -13.74 1.85 -10.11
N LEU A 481 -13.82 2.31 -8.88
CA LEU A 481 -12.69 2.76 -8.06
C LEU A 481 -12.73 2.09 -6.69
N CYS A 482 -11.61 1.59 -6.18
CA CYS A 482 -11.43 1.25 -4.77
C CYS A 482 -10.55 2.32 -4.12
N LEU A 483 -11.09 3.06 -3.17
CA LEU A 483 -10.41 4.18 -2.51
C LEU A 483 -10.38 3.97 -0.98
N ASP A 484 -9.29 4.37 -0.35
CA ASP A 484 -9.24 4.50 1.11
C ASP A 484 -10.10 5.67 1.59
N LEU A 485 -10.70 5.53 2.78
CA LEU A 485 -11.48 6.62 3.38
C LEU A 485 -10.62 7.87 3.66
N SER A 486 -9.33 7.69 3.98
CA SER A 486 -8.37 8.79 4.15
C SER A 486 -8.16 9.56 2.84
N PHE A 487 -8.03 8.85 1.72
CA PHE A 487 -7.92 9.46 0.40
C PHE A 487 -9.14 10.31 0.07
N ILE A 488 -10.35 9.77 0.30
CA ILE A 488 -11.61 10.49 0.05
C ILE A 488 -11.68 11.80 0.83
N ARG A 489 -11.26 11.81 2.11
CA ARG A 489 -11.23 13.04 2.93
C ARG A 489 -10.28 14.09 2.37
N ARG A 490 -9.09 13.68 1.94
CA ARG A 490 -8.14 14.60 1.32
C ARG A 490 -8.70 15.16 0.01
N ALA A 491 -9.22 14.28 -0.85
CA ALA A 491 -9.84 14.67 -2.12
C ALA A 491 -11.04 15.61 -1.94
N ALA A 492 -11.84 15.45 -0.88
CA ALA A 492 -12.94 16.35 -0.56
C ALA A 492 -12.50 17.80 -0.26
N SER A 493 -11.25 17.98 0.18
CA SER A 493 -10.68 19.31 0.49
C SER A 493 -10.02 19.96 -0.73
N CYS A 494 -9.91 19.25 -1.85
CA CYS A 494 -9.33 19.77 -3.08
C CYS A 494 -10.38 20.49 -3.92
N ASP A 495 -9.94 21.51 -4.67
CA ASP A 495 -10.73 22.10 -5.75
C ASP A 495 -10.53 21.27 -7.02
N LEU A 496 -11.61 20.65 -7.48
CA LEU A 496 -11.63 19.88 -8.73
C LEU A 496 -11.96 20.80 -9.91
N PRO A 497 -11.34 20.60 -11.08
CA PRO A 497 -11.67 21.37 -12.27
C PRO A 497 -13.12 21.10 -12.71
N LEU A 498 -13.81 22.16 -13.15
CA LEU A 498 -15.15 22.05 -13.74
C LEU A 498 -15.06 21.82 -15.24
N HIS A 499 -15.74 20.79 -15.72
CA HIS A 499 -15.89 20.50 -17.14
C HIS A 499 -17.22 21.04 -17.65
N TRP A 500 -17.19 21.91 -18.65
CA TRP A 500 -18.38 22.56 -19.20
C TRP A 500 -18.86 21.85 -20.47
N VAL A 501 -20.08 21.30 -20.42
CA VAL A 501 -20.69 20.58 -21.55
C VAL A 501 -21.97 21.29 -21.99
N GLN A 502 -22.16 21.47 -23.29
CA GLN A 502 -23.43 21.96 -23.83
C GLN A 502 -24.49 20.86 -23.84
N LYS A 503 -25.66 21.14 -23.25
CA LYS A 503 -26.81 20.23 -23.24
C LYS A 503 -28.07 20.95 -23.72
N LYS A 504 -28.88 20.23 -24.49
CA LYS A 504 -30.24 20.66 -24.82
C LYS A 504 -31.15 20.37 -23.62
N VAL A 505 -31.78 21.40 -23.09
CA VAL A 505 -32.65 21.34 -21.92
C VAL A 505 -34.03 21.86 -22.29
N GLN A 506 -35.07 21.12 -21.96
CA GLN A 506 -36.45 21.55 -22.11
C GLN A 506 -36.85 22.35 -20.86
N HIS A 507 -37.23 23.61 -21.03
CA HIS A 507 -37.71 24.46 -19.94
C HIS A 507 -38.86 25.33 -20.45
N GLN A 508 -39.98 25.37 -19.70
CA GLN A 508 -41.18 26.14 -20.04
C GLN A 508 -41.68 25.92 -21.49
N GLY A 509 -41.61 24.68 -22.00
CA GLY A 509 -42.08 24.34 -23.34
C GLY A 509 -41.14 24.73 -24.49
N ALA A 510 -39.96 25.28 -24.19
CA ALA A 510 -38.94 25.61 -25.18
C ALA A 510 -37.65 24.78 -24.97
N SER A 511 -36.97 24.47 -26.07
CA SER A 511 -35.66 23.82 -26.06
C SER A 511 -34.56 24.87 -26.02
N HIS A 512 -33.77 24.87 -24.95
CA HIS A 512 -32.62 25.75 -24.78
C HIS A 512 -31.31 24.96 -24.91
N LEU A 513 -30.28 25.56 -25.52
CA LEU A 513 -28.92 25.04 -25.46
C LEU A 513 -28.19 25.73 -24.32
N LEU A 514 -27.87 25.00 -23.25
CA LEU A 514 -27.29 25.54 -22.02
C LEU A 514 -25.96 24.87 -21.71
N TRP A 515 -25.06 25.60 -21.05
CA TRP A 515 -23.82 25.05 -20.51
C TRP A 515 -24.07 24.46 -19.13
N LYS A 516 -23.65 23.21 -18.96
CA LYS A 516 -23.70 22.48 -17.70
C LYS A 516 -22.28 22.23 -17.20
N GLY A 517 -22.00 22.61 -15.96
CA GLY A 517 -20.76 22.24 -15.27
C GLY A 517 -20.89 20.85 -14.67
N GLU A 518 -19.87 20.02 -14.86
CA GLU A 518 -19.72 18.67 -14.30
C GLU A 518 -18.33 18.48 -13.68
#